data_AF-A0A1V5MU36-F1
#
_entry.id   AF-A0A1V5MU36-F1
#
_cell.length_a   1.000
_cell.length_b   1.000
_cell.length_c   1.000
_cell.angle_alpha   90.00
_cell.angle_beta   90.00
_cell.angle_gamma   90.00
#
_symmetry.space_group_name_H-M   'P 1'
#
loop_
_entity.id
_entity.type
_entity.pdbx_description
1 polymer ?
#
loop_
_entity_poly.entity_id
_entity_poly.type
_entity_poly.pdbx_seq_one_letter_code
_entity_poly.pdbx_strand_id
1 'polypeptide(L)'
;MVKNGEQSGTTTLMEFSRGSEHGGYTSAFAHLSRLVLARASILYIDVSWEESLRKNRNRFNPNKPDSILEHSLPDEKLARLYRETDFHEIAKQNPEYLSIQGINVPYEIFDNQDDVTTNRGAELGVRLEVCLNRLWLRNTTRS
;
A
#
# COMPACT_ATOMS: atom_id res chain seq x y z
N MET A 1 -12.04 -2.25 -44.19
CA MET A 1 -11.21 -3.00 -43.23
C MET A 1 -10.81 -2.06 -42.10
N VAL A 2 -11.54 -2.09 -40.98
CA VAL A 2 -11.12 -1.38 -39.76
C VAL A 2 -10.17 -2.32 -39.04
N LYS A 3 -8.90 -1.90 -38.87
CA LYS A 3 -7.99 -2.58 -37.95
C LYS A 3 -8.48 -2.28 -36.54
N ASN A 4 -9.21 -3.21 -35.94
CA ASN A 4 -9.45 -3.22 -34.51
C ASN A 4 -8.09 -3.42 -33.85
N GLY A 5 -7.45 -2.32 -33.44
CA GLY A 5 -6.29 -2.36 -32.57
C GLY A 5 -6.75 -2.94 -31.24
N GLU A 6 -6.28 -4.14 -30.95
CA GLU A 6 -6.38 -4.77 -29.64
C GLU A 6 -5.76 -3.79 -28.64
N GLN A 7 -6.58 -3.14 -27.80
CA GLN A 7 -6.04 -2.35 -26.69
C GLN A 7 -5.45 -3.36 -25.70
N SER A 8 -4.13 -3.50 -25.75
CA SER A 8 -3.35 -4.20 -24.72
C SER A 8 -3.72 -3.58 -23.37
N GLY A 9 -4.27 -4.40 -22.46
CA GLY A 9 -4.63 -3.94 -21.13
C GLY A 9 -3.39 -3.43 -20.39
N THR A 10 -3.48 -2.25 -19.77
CA THR A 10 -2.39 -1.69 -18.97
C THR A 10 -2.54 -2.11 -17.52
N THR A 11 -1.43 -2.53 -16.90
CA THR A 11 -1.35 -2.66 -15.44
C THR A 11 -1.15 -1.28 -14.84
N THR A 12 -1.98 -0.92 -13.86
CA THR A 12 -1.89 0.34 -13.13
C THR A 12 -1.49 0.07 -11.68
N LEU A 13 -0.45 0.74 -11.20
CA LEU A 13 -0.06 0.75 -9.79
C LEU A 13 -0.51 2.06 -9.16
N MET A 14 -1.23 1.99 -8.04
CA MET A 14 -1.61 3.14 -7.23
C MET A 14 -0.96 3.01 -5.86
N GLU A 15 -0.10 3.95 -5.52
CA GLU A 15 0.59 4.00 -4.22
C GLU A 15 0.08 5.20 -3.42
N PHE A 16 -0.34 4.95 -2.18
CA PHE A 16 -0.66 5.99 -1.22
C PHE A 16 -0.57 5.48 0.22
N SER A 17 -0.29 6.39 1.14
CA SER A 17 -0.32 6.14 2.59
C SER A 17 -1.43 6.95 3.25
N ARG A 18 -2.01 6.42 4.32
CA ARG A 18 -2.99 7.13 5.14
C ARG A 18 -2.79 6.75 6.61
N GLY A 19 -2.90 7.75 7.48
CA GLY A 19 -3.22 7.53 8.88
C GLY A 19 -4.64 8.00 9.21
N SER A 20 -5.09 7.67 10.41
CA SER A 20 -6.48 7.83 10.85
C SER A 20 -6.93 9.29 11.02
N GLU A 21 -6.01 10.26 11.13
CA GLU A 21 -6.33 11.69 11.31
C GLU A 21 -7.32 12.23 10.26
N HIS A 22 -7.24 11.73 9.03
CA HIS A 22 -8.09 12.15 7.91
C HIS A 22 -9.03 11.03 7.43
N GLY A 23 -9.46 10.15 8.34
CA GLY A 23 -10.39 9.06 8.04
C GLY A 23 -9.73 7.80 7.46
N GLY A 24 -8.40 7.72 7.47
CA GLY A 24 -7.65 6.49 7.19
C GLY A 24 -7.87 5.89 5.80
N TYR A 25 -7.63 4.59 5.71
CA TYR A 25 -7.88 3.78 4.54
C TYR A 25 -9.37 3.62 4.26
N THR A 26 -10.23 3.60 5.29
CA THR A 26 -11.69 3.54 5.12
C THR A 26 -12.18 4.68 4.23
N SER A 27 -11.78 5.92 4.55
CA SER A 27 -12.15 7.08 3.75
C SER A 27 -11.47 7.06 2.38
N ALA A 28 -10.18 6.69 2.30
CA ALA A 28 -9.47 6.67 1.02
C ALA A 28 -10.09 5.69 0.02
N PHE A 29 -10.46 4.49 0.46
CA PHE A 29 -11.09 3.48 -0.39
C PHE A 29 -12.50 3.87 -0.84
N ALA A 30 -13.22 4.73 -0.09
CA ALA A 30 -14.51 5.26 -0.52
C ALA A 30 -14.43 6.16 -1.76
N HIS A 31 -13.24 6.72 -2.06
CA HIS A 31 -13.02 7.54 -3.25
C HIS A 31 -12.66 6.73 -4.50
N LEU A 32 -12.33 5.44 -4.35
CA LEU A 32 -12.04 4.58 -5.50
C LEU A 32 -13.34 4.20 -6.22
N SER A 33 -13.34 4.22 -7.55
CA SER A 33 -14.51 3.79 -8.32
C SER A 33 -14.71 2.28 -8.21
N ARG A 34 -15.97 1.83 -8.29
CA ARG A 34 -16.29 0.39 -8.32
C ARG A 34 -15.59 -0.36 -9.47
N LEU A 35 -15.33 0.30 -10.59
CA LEU A 35 -14.59 -0.27 -11.73
C LEU A 35 -13.13 -0.57 -11.36
N VAL A 36 -12.50 0.31 -10.59
CA VAL A 36 -11.14 0.09 -10.06
C VAL A 36 -11.17 -1.05 -9.04
N LEU A 37 -12.09 -1.00 -8.07
CA LEU A 37 -12.19 -2.01 -7.00
C LEU A 37 -12.50 -3.43 -7.52
N ALA A 38 -13.27 -3.54 -8.61
CA ALA A 38 -13.56 -4.82 -9.25
C ALA A 38 -12.31 -5.50 -9.84
N ARG A 39 -11.24 -4.73 -10.12
CA ARG A 39 -10.00 -5.22 -10.74
C ARG A 39 -8.78 -5.11 -9.83
N ALA A 40 -8.93 -4.49 -8.66
CA ALA A 40 -7.84 -4.21 -7.76
C ALA A 40 -7.45 -5.43 -6.91
N SER A 41 -6.16 -5.48 -6.57
CA SER A 41 -5.61 -6.22 -5.45
C SER A 41 -4.81 -5.24 -4.59
N ILE A 42 -4.82 -5.41 -3.27
CA ILE A 42 -4.19 -4.48 -2.33
C ILE A 42 -2.98 -5.14 -1.67
N LEU A 43 -1.80 -4.55 -1.81
CA LEU A 43 -0.64 -4.92 -0.99
C LEU A 43 -0.46 -3.82 0.08
N TYR A 44 -0.63 -4.18 1.34
CA TYR A 44 -0.41 -3.25 2.45
C TYR A 44 0.98 -3.47 3.05
N ILE A 45 1.82 -2.45 3.04
CA ILE A 45 3.14 -2.51 3.66
C ILE A 45 2.99 -2.17 5.14
N ASP A 46 3.11 -3.17 5.99
CA ASP A 46 2.99 -3.02 7.44
C ASP A 46 4.36 -2.81 8.07
N VAL A 47 4.51 -1.73 8.83
CA VAL A 47 5.75 -1.31 9.44
C VAL A 47 5.44 -0.58 10.74
N SER A 48 6.21 -0.86 11.79
CA SER A 48 6.03 -0.21 13.08
C SER A 48 6.22 1.29 13.00
N TRP A 49 5.62 1.98 13.96
CA TRP A 49 5.83 3.41 14.16
C TRP A 49 7.31 3.73 14.38
N GLU A 50 7.99 2.95 15.21
CA GLU A 50 9.40 3.12 15.55
C GLU A 50 10.28 3.05 14.29
N GLU A 51 10.01 2.07 13.43
CA GLU A 51 10.76 1.88 12.20
C GLU A 51 10.44 2.95 11.15
N SER A 52 9.16 3.35 11.04
CA SER A 52 8.74 4.47 10.21
C SER A 52 9.43 5.78 10.62
N LEU A 53 9.51 6.04 11.92
CA LEU A 53 10.16 7.22 12.50
C LEU A 53 11.67 7.19 12.24
N ARG A 54 12.34 6.05 12.47
CA ARG A 54 13.76 5.86 12.18
C ARG A 54 14.07 6.17 10.71
N LYS A 55 13.29 5.61 9.79
CA LYS A 55 13.43 5.84 8.35
C LYS A 55 13.18 7.29 7.96
N ASN A 56 12.15 7.92 8.53
CA ASN A 56 11.86 9.33 8.28
C ASN A 56 13.03 10.24 8.69
N ARG A 57 13.60 10.03 9.89
CA ARG A 57 14.77 10.78 10.36
C ARG A 57 15.99 10.58 9.46
N ASN A 58 16.22 9.35 8.98
CA ASN A 58 17.32 9.03 8.07
C ASN A 58 17.17 9.64 6.66
N ARG A 59 15.96 10.04 6.26
CA ARG A 59 15.74 10.74 4.99
C ARG A 59 16.13 12.21 5.05
N PHE A 60 16.34 12.79 6.23
CA PHE A 60 16.74 14.19 6.34
C PHE A 60 18.13 14.40 5.73
N ASN A 61 18.19 15.15 4.62
CA ASN A 61 19.44 15.61 4.05
C ASN A 61 19.45 17.14 3.91
N PRO A 62 20.22 17.87 4.75
CA PRO A 62 20.27 19.33 4.68
C PRO A 62 20.89 19.84 3.38
N ASN A 63 21.61 19.00 2.64
CA ASN A 63 22.27 19.37 1.39
C ASN A 63 21.35 19.25 0.15
N LYS A 64 20.14 18.70 0.30
CA LYS A 64 19.18 18.48 -0.80
C LYS A 64 17.73 18.67 -0.32
N PRO A 65 17.37 19.88 0.12
CA PRO A 65 16.07 20.16 0.74
C PRO A 65 14.86 19.92 -0.19
N ASP A 66 15.06 20.02 -1.52
CA ASP A 66 13.99 19.90 -2.52
C ASP A 66 13.80 18.46 -3.05
N SER A 67 14.56 17.48 -2.56
CA SER A 67 14.42 16.09 -3.02
C SER A 67 13.22 15.42 -2.38
N ILE A 68 12.28 14.93 -3.19
CA ILE A 68 11.11 14.15 -2.72
C ILE A 68 11.54 12.91 -1.92
N LEU A 69 12.69 12.31 -2.25
CA LEU A 69 13.23 11.14 -1.54
C LEU A 69 13.94 11.52 -0.23
N GLU A 70 14.39 12.76 -0.11
CA GLU A 70 15.15 13.28 1.04
C GLU A 70 14.36 14.34 1.83
N HIS A 71 13.04 14.39 1.58
CA HIS A 71 12.10 15.23 2.30
C HIS A 71 11.54 14.44 3.49
N SER A 72 12.20 14.56 4.65
CA SER A 72 11.64 14.08 5.91
C SER A 72 10.55 15.03 6.41
N LEU A 73 9.61 14.48 7.18
CA LEU A 73 8.66 15.29 7.94
C LEU A 73 9.21 15.53 9.35
N PRO A 74 8.92 16.68 9.99
CA PRO A 74 9.10 16.82 11.43
C PRO A 74 8.36 15.70 12.17
N ASP A 75 8.96 15.15 13.22
CA ASP A 75 8.43 13.99 13.95
C ASP A 75 6.99 14.19 14.42
N GLU A 76 6.65 15.38 14.93
CA GLU A 76 5.29 15.73 15.35
C GLU A 76 4.28 15.64 14.19
N LYS A 77 4.68 16.12 13.01
CA LYS A 77 3.85 16.07 11.81
C LYS A 77 3.70 14.63 11.31
N LEU A 78 4.77 13.84 11.35
CA LEU A 78 4.73 12.41 11.01
C LEU A 78 3.79 11.65 11.95
N ALA A 79 3.91 11.89 13.25
CA ALA A 79 3.13 11.21 14.27
C ALA A 79 1.64 11.53 14.11
N ARG A 80 1.32 12.81 13.90
CA ARG A 80 -0.06 13.23 13.70
C ARG A 80 -0.69 12.56 12.45
N LEU A 81 0.05 12.53 11.35
CA LEU A 81 -0.47 12.06 10.06
C LEU A 81 -0.49 10.54 9.89
N TYR A 82 0.44 9.80 10.51
CA TYR A 82 0.72 8.40 10.15
C TYR A 82 0.92 7.43 11.32
N ARG A 83 0.92 7.91 12.58
CA ARG A 83 1.13 6.99 13.73
C ARG A 83 0.03 5.97 13.86
N GLU A 84 -1.21 6.42 13.74
CA GLU A 84 -2.40 5.58 13.85
C GLU A 84 -2.94 5.26 12.46
N THR A 85 -3.34 4.01 12.24
CA THR A 85 -3.94 3.52 10.99
C THR A 85 -5.15 2.66 11.30
N ASP A 86 -6.18 2.75 10.47
CA ASP A 86 -7.40 1.93 10.56
C ASP A 86 -7.31 0.64 9.73
N PHE A 87 -6.21 0.41 8.99
CA PHE A 87 -6.11 -0.73 8.06
C PHE A 87 -6.37 -2.07 8.75
N HIS A 88 -5.78 -2.30 9.92
CA HIS A 88 -5.99 -3.53 10.68
C HIS A 88 -7.45 -3.70 11.13
N GLU A 89 -8.16 -2.61 11.45
CA GLU A 89 -9.57 -2.68 11.82
C GLU A 89 -10.45 -3.10 10.64
N ILE A 90 -10.15 -2.59 9.45
CA ILE A 90 -10.85 -2.98 8.21
C ILE A 90 -10.55 -4.46 7.89
N ALA A 91 -9.29 -4.87 8.04
CA ALA A 91 -8.81 -6.22 7.75
C ALA A 91 -9.35 -7.31 8.70
N LYS A 92 -9.74 -6.97 9.93
CA LYS A 92 -10.26 -7.94 10.93
C LYS A 92 -11.50 -8.72 10.45
N GLN A 93 -12.28 -8.16 9.53
CA GLN A 93 -13.54 -8.76 9.10
C GLN A 93 -13.35 -10.04 8.28
N ASN A 94 -12.27 -10.10 7.49
CA ASN A 94 -11.96 -11.24 6.65
C ASN A 94 -10.45 -11.27 6.36
N PRO A 95 -9.76 -12.40 6.58
CA PRO A 95 -8.30 -12.48 6.46
C PRO A 95 -7.77 -12.44 5.01
N GLU A 96 -8.65 -12.54 4.01
CA GLU A 96 -8.28 -12.63 2.60
C GLU A 96 -8.79 -11.44 1.75
N TYR A 97 -9.89 -10.81 2.18
CA TYR A 97 -10.57 -9.76 1.43
C TYR A 97 -10.95 -8.57 2.31
N LEU A 98 -10.84 -7.37 1.76
CA LEU A 98 -11.48 -6.17 2.31
C LEU A 98 -12.82 -5.96 1.63
N SER A 99 -13.89 -5.75 2.41
CA SER A 99 -15.20 -5.37 1.85
C SER A 99 -15.24 -3.85 1.65
N ILE A 100 -15.09 -3.41 0.40
CA ILE A 100 -15.03 -1.99 0.04
C ILE A 100 -16.20 -1.68 -0.89
N GLN A 101 -17.13 -0.82 -0.48
CA GLN A 101 -18.33 -0.47 -1.27
C GLN A 101 -19.12 -1.72 -1.74
N GLY A 102 -19.20 -2.75 -0.90
CA GLY A 102 -19.85 -4.03 -1.20
C GLY A 102 -19.07 -4.94 -2.17
N ILE A 103 -17.82 -4.60 -2.47
CA ILE A 103 -16.93 -5.36 -3.34
C ILE A 103 -15.84 -6.00 -2.48
N ASN A 104 -15.69 -7.32 -2.56
CA ASN A 104 -14.60 -8.04 -1.88
C ASN A 104 -13.31 -7.87 -2.67
N VAL A 105 -12.38 -7.07 -2.16
CA VAL A 105 -11.09 -6.78 -2.80
C VAL A 105 -10.02 -7.63 -2.11
N PRO A 106 -9.28 -8.49 -2.83
CA PRO A 106 -8.22 -9.28 -2.23
C PRO A 106 -7.11 -8.36 -1.72
N TYR A 107 -6.59 -8.65 -0.54
CA TYR A 107 -5.45 -7.95 0.01
C TYR A 107 -4.41 -8.90 0.58
N GLU A 108 -3.18 -8.44 0.76
CA GLU A 108 -2.15 -9.13 1.52
C GLU A 108 -1.32 -8.11 2.30
N ILE A 109 -0.91 -8.50 3.50
CA ILE A 109 -0.01 -7.71 4.34
C ILE A 109 1.42 -8.13 4.05
N PHE A 110 2.21 -7.18 3.58
CA PHE A 110 3.66 -7.29 3.51
C PHE A 110 4.22 -6.85 4.86
N ASP A 111 4.68 -7.80 5.66
CA ASP A 111 5.39 -7.51 6.91
C ASP A 111 6.77 -6.90 6.59
N ASN A 112 6.98 -5.65 7.02
CA ASN A 112 8.21 -4.90 6.87
C ASN A 112 8.76 -4.40 8.21
N GLN A 113 8.53 -5.13 9.31
CA GLN A 113 9.05 -4.76 10.63
C GLN A 113 10.59 -4.80 10.70
N ASP A 114 11.23 -5.66 9.90
CA ASP A 114 12.69 -5.82 9.78
C ASP A 114 13.33 -4.94 8.67
N ASP A 115 12.55 -4.06 8.05
CA ASP A 115 12.98 -3.10 7.02
C ASP A 115 13.76 -3.70 5.83
N VAL A 116 13.22 -4.73 5.20
CA VAL A 116 13.77 -5.26 3.93
C VAL A 116 13.65 -4.26 2.76
N THR A 117 12.78 -3.25 2.89
CA THR A 117 12.53 -2.27 1.82
C THR A 117 13.65 -1.25 1.59
N THR A 118 14.45 -0.91 2.60
CA THR A 118 15.46 0.15 2.47
C THR A 118 16.64 -0.28 1.59
N ASN A 119 17.18 -1.49 1.85
CA ASN A 119 18.35 -2.00 1.11
C ASN A 119 17.99 -2.55 -0.27
N ARG A 120 16.70 -2.90 -0.50
CA ARG A 120 16.20 -3.47 -1.76
C ARG A 120 16.97 -4.72 -2.22
N GLY A 121 17.38 -5.53 -1.25
CA GLY A 121 18.12 -6.78 -1.44
C GLY A 121 17.24 -7.96 -1.86
N ALA A 122 17.81 -9.17 -1.83
CA ALA A 122 17.12 -10.41 -2.19
C ALA A 122 15.92 -10.69 -1.28
N GLU A 123 16.01 -10.31 0.00
CA GLU A 123 14.97 -10.48 1.00
C GLU A 123 13.67 -9.76 0.61
N LEU A 124 13.78 -8.56 0.03
CA LEU A 124 12.63 -7.82 -0.51
C LEU A 124 11.98 -8.61 -1.64
N GLY A 125 12.78 -9.11 -2.58
CA GLY A 125 12.29 -9.87 -3.74
C GLY A 125 11.54 -11.14 -3.32
N VAL A 126 12.14 -11.94 -2.42
CA VAL A 126 11.52 -13.16 -1.88
C VAL A 126 10.21 -12.86 -1.18
N ARG A 127 10.17 -11.80 -0.35
CA ARG A 127 8.94 -11.46 0.38
C ARG A 127 7.84 -10.93 -0.54
N LEU A 128 8.20 -10.11 -1.53
CA LEU A 128 7.27 -9.65 -2.56
C LEU A 128 6.71 -10.83 -3.35
N GLU A 129 7.54 -11.77 -3.77
CA GLU A 129 7.10 -12.96 -4.49
C GLU A 129 6.05 -13.75 -3.71
N VAL A 130 6.30 -13.99 -2.42
CA VAL A 130 5.33 -14.69 -1.54
C VAL A 130 4.00 -13.92 -1.47
N CYS A 131 4.04 -12.61 -1.17
CA CYS A 131 2.82 -11.81 -1.04
C CYS A 131 2.05 -11.70 -2.37
N LEU A 132 2.76 -11.43 -3.47
CA LEU A 132 2.16 -11.23 -4.79
C LEU A 132 1.59 -12.53 -5.38
N ASN A 133 2.22 -13.68 -5.12
CA ASN A 133 1.67 -14.98 -5.54
C ASN A 133 0.35 -15.29 -4.82
N ARG A 134 0.24 -14.97 -3.52
CA ARG A 134 -1.02 -15.11 -2.77
C ARG A 134 -2.11 -14.18 -3.32
N LEU A 135 -1.75 -12.92 -3.57
CA LEU A 135 -2.66 -11.95 -4.19
C LEU A 135 -3.13 -12.39 -5.57
N TRP A 136 -2.22 -12.92 -6.39
CA TRP A 136 -2.54 -13.44 -7.71
C TRP A 136 -3.53 -14.60 -7.65
N LEU A 137 -3.29 -15.56 -6.74
CA LEU A 137 -4.20 -16.69 -6.55
C LEU A 137 -5.60 -16.21 -6.13
N ARG A 138 -5.70 -15.34 -5.12
CA ARG A 138 -7.00 -14.81 -4.65
C ARG A 138 -7.72 -13.99 -5.72
N ASN A 139 -6.98 -13.24 -6.54
CA ASN A 139 -7.58 -12.43 -7.59
C ASN A 139 -8.09 -13.28 -8.77
N THR A 140 -7.44 -14.39 -9.08
CA THR A 140 -7.85 -15.28 -10.18
C THR A 140 -8.94 -16.27 -9.78
N THR A 141 -9.11 -16.57 -8.49
CA THR A 141 -10.21 -17.42 -7.97
C THR A 141 -11.43 -16.63 -7.52
N ARG A 142 -11.39 -15.30 -7.61
CA ARG A 142 -12.48 -14.40 -7.28
C ARG A 142 -13.71 -14.71 -8.15
N SER A 143 -14.78 -15.20 -7.51
CA SER A 143 -16.08 -15.47 -8.15
C SER A 143 -16.90 -14.19 -8.33
#